data_AF-A0A7C4GPH4-F1
#
_entry.id   AF-A0A7C4GPH4-F1
#
_cell.length_a   1.000
_cell.length_b   1.000
_cell.length_c   1.000
_cell.angle_alpha   90.00
_cell.angle_beta   90.00
_cell.angle_gamma   90.00
#
_symmetry.space_group_name_H-M   'P 1'
#
loop_
_entity.id
_entity.type
_entity.pdbx_description
1 polymer ?
#
loop_
_entity_poly.entity_id
_entity_poly.type
_entity_poly.pdbx_seq_one_letter_code
_entity_poly.pdbx_strand_id
1 'polypeptide(L)'
;MSGKVAISREEMLHYARLCKISLSEQEVERLLKDINEILEYFEIIRSLKLDVEPMTYITSVNEALREDEPAETLSEEDVFRNAWEKEEKWFVSGQVWS
;
A
#
# COMPACT_ATOMS: atom_id res chain seq x y z
N MET A 1 -24.66 12.49 14.79
CA MET A 1 -23.54 13.44 14.86
C MET A 1 -22.28 12.63 14.69
N SER A 2 -21.66 12.65 13.50
CA SER A 2 -20.44 11.88 13.25
C SER A 2 -19.33 12.52 14.08
N GLY A 3 -18.73 11.76 15.00
CA GLY A 3 -17.57 12.22 15.75
C GLY A 3 -16.45 12.60 14.79
N LYS A 4 -15.68 13.61 15.16
CA LYS A 4 -14.46 14.01 14.44
C LYS A 4 -13.61 12.76 14.17
N VAL A 5 -13.39 12.44 12.91
CA VAL A 5 -12.50 11.33 12.54
C VAL A 5 -11.08 11.79 12.77
N ALA A 6 -10.52 11.37 13.89
CA ALA A 6 -9.13 11.57 14.23
C ALA A 6 -8.57 10.23 14.68
N ILE A 7 -7.35 9.93 14.26
CA ILE A 7 -6.63 8.75 14.68
C ILE A 7 -5.69 9.10 15.84
N SER A 8 -5.47 8.12 16.69
CA SER A 8 -4.57 8.16 17.83
C SER A 8 -3.13 7.84 17.43
N ARG A 9 -2.19 8.14 18.33
CA ARG A 9 -0.78 7.73 18.18
C ARG A 9 -0.63 6.21 18.09
N GLU A 10 -1.43 5.46 18.84
CA GLU A 10 -1.40 3.99 18.81
C GLU A 10 -1.83 3.45 17.44
N GLU A 11 -2.89 4.01 16.86
CA GLU A 11 -3.33 3.69 15.50
C GLU A 11 -2.27 4.08 14.46
N MET A 12 -1.63 5.24 14.60
CA MET A 12 -0.55 5.64 13.70
C MET A 12 0.61 4.63 13.71
N LEU A 13 1.02 4.17 14.90
CA LEU A 13 2.05 3.14 15.04
C LEU A 13 1.56 1.77 14.50
N HIS A 14 0.29 1.45 14.68
CA HIS A 14 -0.29 0.24 14.11
C HIS A 14 -0.26 0.28 12.57
N TYR A 15 -0.66 1.38 11.95
CA TYR A 15 -0.62 1.56 10.50
C TYR A 15 0.81 1.54 9.96
N ALA A 16 1.76 2.17 10.64
CA ALA A 16 3.17 2.11 10.28
C ALA A 16 3.68 0.65 10.24
N ARG A 17 3.28 -0.18 11.22
CA ARG A 17 3.60 -1.62 11.24
C ARG A 17 2.96 -2.38 10.09
N LEU A 18 1.71 -2.08 9.73
CA LEU A 18 1.04 -2.71 8.58
C LEU A 18 1.75 -2.36 7.27
N CYS A 19 2.15 -1.10 7.11
CA CYS A 19 2.87 -0.60 5.95
C CYS A 19 4.37 -0.95 5.93
N LYS A 20 4.89 -1.63 6.96
CA LYS A 20 6.32 -1.95 7.13
C LYS A 20 7.24 -0.72 7.12
N ILE A 21 6.76 0.39 7.70
CA ILE A 21 7.50 1.64 7.81
C ILE A 21 7.95 1.82 9.27
N SER A 22 9.26 2.00 9.47
CA SER A 22 9.81 2.42 10.75
C SER A 22 9.76 3.94 10.85
N LEU A 23 9.21 4.46 11.95
CA LEU A 23 9.08 5.91 12.20
C LEU A 23 9.82 6.29 13.47
N SER A 24 10.54 7.40 13.42
CA SER A 24 11.04 8.08 14.61
C SER A 24 9.91 8.78 15.36
N GLU A 25 10.14 9.11 16.64
CA GLU A 25 9.17 9.84 17.48
C GLU A 25 8.72 11.16 16.84
N GLN A 26 9.66 11.92 16.27
CA GLN A 26 9.36 13.18 15.60
C GLN A 26 8.50 12.97 14.34
N GLU A 27 8.72 11.88 13.60
CA GLU A 27 7.93 11.54 12.43
C GLU A 27 6.52 11.08 12.81
N VAL A 28 6.38 10.35 13.91
CA VAL A 28 5.06 9.97 14.44
C VAL A 28 4.24 11.20 14.77
N GLU A 29 4.81 12.18 15.49
CA GLU A 29 4.10 13.42 15.83
C GLU A 29 3.71 14.23 14.60
N ARG A 30 4.64 14.39 13.64
CA ARG A 30 4.38 15.11 12.39
C ARG A 30 3.29 14.43 11.57
N LEU A 31 3.43 13.13 11.30
CA LEU A 31 2.47 12.39 10.47
C LEU A 31 1.11 12.27 11.13
N LEU A 32 1.05 12.14 12.46
CA LEU A 32 -0.21 12.14 13.20
C LEU A 32 -0.98 13.45 12.97
N LYS A 33 -0.30 14.60 12.97
CA LYS A 33 -0.90 15.89 12.67
C LYS A 33 -1.38 15.92 11.21
N ASP A 34 -0.50 15.62 10.26
CA ASP A 34 -0.80 15.70 8.83
C ASP A 34 -1.96 14.78 8.41
N ILE A 35 -1.98 13.53 8.91
CA ILE A 35 -3.05 12.58 8.62
C ILE A 35 -4.38 13.04 9.21
N ASN A 36 -4.39 13.60 10.42
CA ASN A 36 -5.62 14.12 11.01
C ASN A 36 -6.16 15.32 10.22
N GLU A 37 -5.30 16.21 9.72
CA GLU A 37 -5.73 17.30 8.83
C GLU A 37 -6.29 16.78 7.50
N ILE A 38 -5.68 15.73 6.92
CA ILE A 38 -6.20 15.06 5.73
C ILE A 38 -7.58 14.46 5.99
N LEU A 39 -7.76 13.75 7.12
CA LEU A 39 -9.04 13.13 7.47
C LEU A 39 -10.15 14.17 7.69
N GLU A 40 -9.81 15.33 8.26
CA GLU A 40 -10.74 16.46 8.35
C GLU A 40 -11.20 16.94 6.96
N TYR A 41 -10.31 16.96 5.97
CA TYR A 41 -10.68 17.30 4.59
C TYR A 41 -11.62 16.27 3.96
N PHE A 42 -11.43 14.98 4.25
CA PHE A 42 -12.30 13.90 3.74
C PHE A 42 -13.75 13.98 4.26
N GLU A 43 -14.02 14.69 5.36
CA GLU A 43 -15.39 14.92 5.84
C GLU A 43 -16.25 15.68 4.82
N ILE A 44 -15.63 16.48 3.93
CA ILE A 44 -16.34 17.13 2.82
C ILE A 44 -16.99 16.08 1.92
N ILE A 45 -16.25 15.02 1.57
CA ILE A 45 -16.75 13.93 0.71
C ILE A 45 -17.85 13.15 1.44
N ARG A 46 -17.73 12.94 2.75
CA ARG A 46 -18.76 12.24 3.55
C ARG A 46 -20.10 12.99 3.64
N SER A 47 -20.09 14.31 3.43
CA SER A 47 -21.32 15.10 3.40
C SER A 47 -22.17 14.86 2.14
N LEU A 48 -21.59 14.26 1.11
CA LEU A 48 -22.27 13.98 -0.16
C LEU A 48 -23.17 12.76 -0.02
N LYS A 49 -24.39 12.85 -0.54
CA LYS A 49 -25.26 11.69 -0.75
C LYS A 49 -24.83 10.98 -2.03
N LEU A 50 -24.23 9.80 -1.89
CA LEU A 50 -23.79 8.98 -3.02
C LEU A 50 -24.78 7.82 -3.17
N ASP A 51 -25.67 7.93 -4.16
CA ASP A 51 -26.63 6.87 -4.55
C ASP A 51 -26.24 6.33 -5.94
N VAL A 52 -24.94 6.10 -6.12
CA VAL A 52 -24.33 5.67 -7.38
C VAL A 52 -23.40 4.50 -7.11
N GLU A 53 -23.31 3.58 -8.06
CA GLU A 53 -22.39 2.44 -7.99
C GLU A 53 -20.92 2.94 -7.97
N PRO A 54 -20.05 2.36 -7.11
CA PRO A 54 -18.64 2.70 -7.09
C PRO A 54 -17.96 2.40 -8.42
N MET A 55 -17.10 3.32 -8.86
CA MET A 55 -16.33 3.16 -10.08
C MET A 55 -15.08 2.31 -9.81
N THR A 56 -15.02 1.11 -10.40
CA THR A 56 -13.89 0.17 -10.23
C THR A 56 -12.81 0.36 -11.30
N TYR A 57 -13.21 0.73 -12.52
CA TYR A 57 -12.32 0.98 -13.65
C TYR A 57 -12.79 2.18 -14.46
N ILE A 58 -11.84 2.91 -15.06
CA ILE A 58 -12.13 4.06 -15.93
C ILE A 58 -12.64 3.64 -17.31
N THR A 59 -12.22 2.46 -17.76
CA THR A 59 -12.61 1.89 -19.05
C THR A 59 -13.50 0.68 -18.87
N SER A 60 -14.22 0.33 -19.92
CA SER A 60 -14.91 -0.95 -20.03
C SER A 60 -13.84 -2.05 -20.09
N VAL A 61 -13.51 -2.66 -18.96
CA VAL A 61 -12.61 -3.81 -18.92
C VAL A 61 -13.39 -5.02 -19.44
N ASN A 62 -13.01 -5.51 -20.62
CA ASN A 62 -13.34 -6.88 -20.98
C ASN A 62 -12.39 -7.77 -20.19
N GLU A 63 -12.94 -8.62 -19.32
CA GLU A 63 -12.19 -9.63 -18.57
C GLU A 63 -11.53 -10.59 -19.57
N ALA A 64 -10.33 -10.24 -20.05
CA ALA A 64 -9.56 -11.05 -20.96
C ALA A 64 -8.82 -12.12 -20.15
N LEU A 65 -9.19 -13.39 -20.37
CA LEU A 65 -8.43 -14.50 -19.84
C LEU A 65 -7.15 -14.68 -20.66
N ARG A 66 -6.04 -14.95 -19.97
CA ARG A 66 -4.79 -15.41 -20.61
C ARG A 66 -4.94 -16.89 -20.94
N GLU A 67 -4.52 -17.29 -22.14
CA GLU A 67 -4.42 -18.71 -22.51
C GLU A 67 -3.41 -19.43 -21.61
N ASP A 68 -3.66 -20.71 -21.32
CA ASP A 68 -2.78 -21.52 -20.47
C ASP A 68 -1.60 -22.13 -21.25
N GLU A 69 -0.86 -21.28 -21.95
CA GLU A 69 0.32 -21.66 -22.73
C GLU A 69 1.60 -21.13 -22.05
N PRO A 70 2.71 -21.90 -22.05
CA PRO A 70 4.00 -21.41 -21.58
C PRO A 70 4.52 -20.26 -22.45
N ALA A 71 5.09 -19.24 -21.82
CA ALA A 71 5.78 -18.14 -22.49
C ALA A 71 7.30 -18.20 -22.22
N GLU A 72 8.08 -17.53 -23.06
CA GLU A 72 9.53 -17.37 -22.82
C GLU A 72 9.76 -16.70 -21.46
N THR A 73 10.62 -17.32 -20.65
CA THR A 73 11.02 -16.80 -19.34
C THR A 73 12.22 -15.87 -19.48
N LEU A 74 12.38 -14.94 -18.54
CA LEU A 74 13.57 -14.09 -18.47
C LEU A 74 14.86 -14.91 -18.31
N SER A 75 15.97 -14.40 -18.84
CA SER A 75 17.29 -14.96 -18.60
C SER A 75 17.68 -14.84 -17.12
N GLU A 76 18.57 -15.69 -16.62
CA GLU A 76 19.03 -15.59 -15.24
C GLU A 76 19.66 -14.22 -14.96
N GLU A 77 20.43 -13.69 -15.90
CA GLU A 77 21.02 -12.35 -15.80
C GLU A 77 19.94 -11.26 -15.64
N ASP A 78 18.88 -11.32 -16.45
CA ASP A 78 17.78 -10.35 -16.38
C ASP A 78 16.97 -10.44 -15.07
N VAL A 79 16.78 -11.66 -14.55
CA VAL A 79 16.06 -11.91 -13.30
C VAL A 79 16.78 -11.26 -12.11
N PHE A 80 18.11 -11.40 -12.06
CA PHE A 80 18.90 -10.94 -10.91
C PHE A 80 19.53 -9.55 -11.07
N ARG A 81 19.36 -8.90 -12.22
CA ARG A 81 19.96 -7.58 -12.52
C ARG A 81 19.74 -6.53 -11.43
N ASN A 82 18.60 -6.55 -10.75
CA ASN A 82 18.24 -5.61 -9.67
C ASN A 82 18.18 -6.28 -8.28
N ALA A 83 18.69 -7.50 -8.14
CA ALA A 83 18.74 -8.16 -6.84
C ALA A 83 19.66 -7.38 -5.90
N TRP A 84 19.18 -7.11 -4.68
CA TRP A 84 20.02 -6.50 -3.63
C TRP A 84 21.24 -7.38 -3.34
N GLU A 85 21.01 -8.68 -3.18
CA GLU A 85 22.05 -9.69 -2.99
C GLU A 85 21.59 -11.00 -3.67
N LYS A 86 22.56 -11.74 -4.21
CA LYS A 86 22.35 -13.01 -4.91
C LYS A 86 23.38 -14.02 -4.44
N GLU A 87 22.94 -15.24 -4.17
CA GLU A 87 23.81 -16.41 -3.97
C GLU A 87 23.39 -17.50 -4.95
N GLU A 88 24.28 -17.88 -5.86
CA GLU A 88 24.02 -18.83 -6.95
C GLU A 88 22.77 -18.53 -7.78
N LYS A 89 21.61 -19.10 -7.42
CA LYS A 89 20.31 -18.90 -8.09
C LYS A 89 19.22 -18.43 -7.12
N TRP A 90 19.63 -17.79 -6.03
CA TRP A 90 18.75 -17.35 -4.96
C TRP A 90 18.83 -15.83 -4.77
N PHE A 91 17.69 -15.20 -4.49
CA PHE A 91 17.66 -13.87 -3.90
C PHE A 91 17.94 -14.02 -2.42
N VAL A 92 18.94 -13.28 -1.92
CA VAL A 92 19.28 -13.28 -0.49
C VAL A 92 18.64 -12.05 0.15
N SER A 93 17.89 -12.28 1.24
CA SER A 93 17.30 -11.23 2.06
C SER A 93 17.69 -11.43 3.52
N GLY A 94 17.49 -10.39 4.34
CA GLY A 94 17.63 -10.51 5.80
C GLY A 94 16.76 -11.65 6.35
N GLN A 95 17.24 -12.32 7.39
CA GLN A 95 16.51 -13.43 8.05
C GLN A 95 15.10 -12.99 8.45
N VAL A 96 14.10 -13.78 8.06
CA VAL A 96 12.71 -13.62 8.49
C VAL A 96 12.59 -14.25 9.88
N TRP A 97 12.43 -13.42 10.90
CA TRP A 97 12.02 -13.89 12.23
C TRP A 97 10.50 -14.12 12.20
N SER A 98 10.07 -15.34 12.55
CA SER A 98 8.65 -15.68 12.78
C SER A 98 8.18 -15.21 14.16
#